data_AF-A0A5E7ZEB5-F1
#
_entry.id   AF-A0A5E7ZEB5-F1
#
_cell.length_a   1.000
_cell.length_b   1.000
_cell.length_c   1.000
_cell.angle_alpha   90.00
_cell.angle_beta   90.00
_cell.angle_gamma   90.00
#
_symmetry.space_group_name_H-M   'P 1'
#
loop_
_entity.id
_entity.type
_entity.pdbx_description
1 polymer ?
#
loop_
_entity_poly.entity_id
_entity_poly.type
_entity_poly.pdbx_seq_one_letter_code
_entity_poly.pdbx_strand_id
1 'polypeptide(L)' 'MDRALAVAETAKAIGQSLPSYPEACRRTHRSAVSQGDRLDAALVKTDRALSRANGQIRECAGWYDELRAGIESGVQ' A
#
# COMPACT_ATOMS: atom_id res chain seq x y z
N MET A 1 -15.00 30.44 18.93
CA MET A 1 -14.89 28.98 19.09
C MET A 1 -14.62 28.38 17.71
N ASP A 2 -13.67 28.94 16.96
CA ASP A 2 -13.80 28.92 15.48
C ASP A 2 -12.67 28.23 14.73
N ARG A 3 -11.43 28.31 15.19
CA ARG A 3 -10.29 27.85 14.38
C ARG A 3 -10.10 26.34 14.43
N ALA A 4 -10.24 25.74 15.61
CA ALA A 4 -10.08 24.29 15.79
C ALA A 4 -11.19 23.50 15.06
N LEU A 5 -12.43 24.02 15.09
CA LEU A 5 -13.55 23.41 14.38
C LEU A 5 -13.39 23.53 12.86
N ALA A 6 -12.93 24.68 12.36
CA ALA A 6 -12.64 24.86 10.94
C ALA A 6 -11.52 23.91 10.45
N VAL A 7 -10.45 23.72 11.24
CA VAL A 7 -9.40 22.74 10.93
C VAL A 7 -9.96 21.31 10.89
N ALA A 8 -10.82 20.95 11.83
CA ALA A 8 -11.44 19.63 11.88
C ALA A 8 -12.35 19.35 10.68
N GLU A 9 -13.17 20.31 10.26
CA GLU A 9 -14.03 20.16 9.07
C GLU A 9 -13.21 20.08 7.77
N THR A 10 -12.13 20.85 7.64
CA THR A 10 -11.22 20.74 6.49
C THR A 10 -10.54 19.36 6.44
N ALA A 11 -10.03 18.86 7.56
CA ALA A 11 -9.42 17.54 7.62
C ALA A 11 -10.42 16.42 7.27
N LYS A 12 -11.67 16.55 7.73
CA LYS A 12 -12.76 15.63 7.40
C LYS A 12 -13.12 15.67 5.91
N ALA A 13 -13.21 16.86 5.31
CA ALA A 13 -13.48 17.01 3.89
C ALA A 13 -12.37 16.41 3.03
N ILE A 14 -11.11 16.64 3.38
CA ILE A 14 -9.95 16.01 2.72
C ILE A 14 -10.07 14.49 2.85
N GLY A 15 -10.29 13.97 4.06
CA GLY A 15 -10.45 12.54 4.32
C GLY A 15 -11.57 11.88 3.51
N GLN A 16 -12.69 12.58 3.30
CA GLN A 16 -13.81 12.11 2.46
C GLN A 16 -13.47 12.07 0.96
N SER A 17 -12.49 12.87 0.52
CA SER A 17 -12.06 12.97 -0.87
C SER A 17 -10.85 12.11 -1.23
N LEU A 18 -10.24 11.43 -0.25
CA LEU A 18 -9.06 10.60 -0.51
C LEU A 18 -9.39 9.46 -1.49
N PRO A 19 -8.48 9.17 -2.44
CA PRO A 19 -8.64 8.01 -3.29
C PRO A 19 -8.69 6.74 -2.45
N SER A 20 -9.50 5.78 -2.90
CA SER A 20 -9.55 4.47 -2.27
C SER A 20 -8.18 3.80 -2.32
N TYR A 21 -7.82 3.09 -1.25
CA TYR A 21 -6.60 2.29 -1.22
C TYR A 21 -6.60 1.29 -2.38
N PRO A 22 -5.52 1.21 -3.20
CA PRO A 22 -5.52 0.39 -4.40
C PRO A 22 -5.83 -1.07 -4.07
N GLU A 23 -6.75 -1.69 -4.80
CA GLU A 23 -7.09 -3.11 -4.62
C GLU A 23 -5.84 -3.99 -4.77
N ALA A 24 -4.96 -3.60 -5.69
CA ALA A 24 -3.67 -4.24 -5.90
C ALA A 24 -2.87 -4.39 -4.61
N CYS A 25 -2.93 -3.42 -3.72
CA CYS A 25 -2.21 -3.38 -2.45
C CYS A 25 -2.86 -4.21 -1.34
N ARG A 26 -4.05 -4.79 -1.58
CA ARG A 26 -4.71 -5.75 -0.69
C ARG A 26 -4.45 -7.20 -1.07
N ARG A 27 -3.87 -7.45 -2.25
CA ARG A 27 -3.59 -8.81 -2.72
C ARG A 27 -2.47 -9.44 -1.93
N THR A 28 -2.53 -10.77 -1.76
CA THR A 28 -1.45 -11.56 -1.17
C THR A 28 -0.76 -12.40 -2.23
N HIS A 29 0.51 -12.72 -2.01
CA HIS A 29 1.27 -13.62 -2.88
C HIS A 29 1.54 -14.95 -2.17
N ARG A 30 1.40 -16.05 -2.91
CA ARG A 30 1.67 -17.41 -2.42
C ARG A 30 2.86 -17.99 -3.19
N SER A 31 3.70 -18.77 -2.50
CA SER A 31 4.86 -19.44 -3.09
C SER A 31 4.49 -20.58 -4.04
N ALA A 32 3.31 -21.20 -3.86
CA ALA A 32 2.89 -22.41 -4.57
C ALA A 32 3.84 -23.62 -4.38
N VAL A 33 4.60 -23.63 -3.28
CA VAL A 33 5.33 -24.82 -2.82
C VAL A 33 4.32 -25.92 -2.49
N SER A 34 4.60 -27.13 -2.94
CA SER A 34 3.78 -28.32 -2.73
C SER A 34 4.59 -29.42 -2.05
N GLN A 35 3.91 -30.34 -1.36
CA GLN A 35 4.56 -31.52 -0.81
C GLN A 35 5.19 -32.34 -1.94
N GLY A 36 6.43 -32.81 -1.74
CA GLY A 36 7.19 -33.55 -2.74
C GLY A 36 7.97 -32.68 -3.72
N ASP A 37 7.87 -31.34 -3.66
CA ASP A 37 8.80 -30.47 -4.36
C ASP A 37 10.24 -30.77 -3.92
N ARG A 38 11.17 -30.84 -4.87
CA ARG A 38 12.59 -30.78 -4.54
C ARG A 38 12.89 -29.47 -3.81
N LEU A 39 13.80 -29.50 -2.84
CA LEU A 39 14.11 -28.35 -1.99
C LEU A 39 14.60 -27.12 -2.79
N ASP A 40 15.37 -27.34 -3.85
CA ASP A 40 15.83 -26.27 -4.74
C ASP A 40 14.68 -25.63 -5.53
N ALA A 41 13.76 -26.45 -6.04
CA ALA A 41 12.55 -25.96 -6.69
C ALA A 41 11.65 -25.19 -5.71
N ALA A 42 11.51 -25.68 -4.47
CA ALA A 42 10.74 -25.02 -3.41
C ALA A 42 11.35 -23.66 -3.03
N LEU A 43 12.69 -23.57 -2.96
CA LEU A 43 13.40 -22.32 -2.71
C LEU A 43 13.13 -21.30 -3.83
N VAL A 44 13.29 -21.69 -5.09
CA VAL A 44 13.03 -20.80 -6.24
C VAL A 44 11.58 -20.32 -6.28
N LYS A 45 10.62 -21.21 -5.99
CA LYS A 45 9.19 -20.85 -5.89
C LYS A 45 8.93 -19.79 -4.81
N THR A 46 9.55 -19.98 -3.65
CA THR A 46 9.44 -19.06 -2.50
C THR A 46 10.07 -17.71 -2.81
N ASP A 47 11.27 -17.68 -3.36
CA ASP A 47 11.98 -16.45 -3.71
C ASP A 47 11.21 -15.62 -4.75
N ARG A 48 10.63 -16.28 -5.77
CA ARG A 48 9.77 -15.60 -6.75
C ARG A 48 8.54 -14.97 -6.11
N ALA A 49 7.91 -15.63 -5.14
CA ALA A 49 6.76 -15.06 -4.44
C ALA A 49 7.15 -13.90 -3.52
N LEU A 50 8.30 -14.02 -2.85
CA LEU A 50 8.86 -12.95 -2.03
C LEU A 50 9.20 -11.72 -2.89
N SER A 51 9.83 -11.92 -4.04
CA SER A 51 10.17 -10.84 -4.98
C SER A 51 8.91 -10.09 -5.45
N ARG A 52 7.83 -10.81 -5.80
CA ARG A 52 6.53 -10.20 -6.14
C ARG A 52 5.93 -9.41 -4.98
N ALA A 53 5.94 -9.98 -3.77
CA ALA A 53 5.43 -9.30 -2.59
C ALA A 53 6.23 -8.02 -2.28
N ASN A 54 7.56 -8.07 -2.37
CA ASN A 54 8.41 -6.90 -2.16
C ASN A 54 8.25 -5.85 -3.26
N GLY A 55 7.95 -6.26 -4.51
CA GLY A 55 7.56 -5.35 -5.59
C GLY A 55 6.27 -4.60 -5.24
N GLN A 56 5.21 -5.34 -4.90
CA GLN A 56 3.93 -4.77 -4.49
C GLN A 56 4.08 -3.82 -3.29
N ILE A 57 4.84 -4.21 -2.25
CA ILE A 57 5.07 -3.36 -1.07
C ILE A 57 5.69 -2.01 -1.48
N ARG A 58 6.70 -2.02 -2.36
CA ARG A 58 7.34 -0.79 -2.83
C ARG A 58 6.38 0.10 -3.61
N GLU A 59 5.59 -0.48 -4.52
CA GLU A 59 4.58 0.25 -5.29
C GLU A 59 3.53 0.90 -4.39
N CYS A 60 3.02 0.14 -3.40
CA CYS A 60 2.00 0.62 -2.47
C CYS A 60 2.53 1.68 -1.51
N ALA A 61 3.80 1.58 -1.10
CA ALA A 61 4.46 2.63 -0.34
C ALA A 61 4.62 3.91 -1.17
N GLY A 62 5.06 3.80 -2.43
CA GLY A 62 5.19 4.94 -3.34
C GLY A 62 3.85 5.67 -3.56
N TRP A 63 2.77 4.91 -3.80
CA TRP A 63 1.43 5.49 -3.89
C TRP A 63 1.03 6.28 -2.63
N TYR A 64 1.33 5.74 -1.44
CA TYR A 64 1.01 6.42 -0.18
C TYR A 64 1.85 7.69 0.01
N ASP A 65 3.14 7.65 -0.33
CA ASP A 65 4.01 8.81 -0.25
C ASP A 65 3.56 9.93 -1.21
N GLU A 66 3.15 9.59 -2.43
CA GLU A 66 2.56 10.54 -3.39
C GLU A 66 1.25 11.15 -2.86
N LEU A 67 0.36 10.32 -2.31
CA LEU A 67 -0.89 10.80 -1.72
C LEU A 67 -0.62 11.76 -0.56
N ARG A 68 0.30 11.40 0.34
CA ARG A 68 0.68 12.21 1.49
C ARG A 68 1.30 13.54 1.06
N ALA A 69 2.22 13.53 0.10
CA ALA A 69 2.82 14.74 -0.44
C ALA A 69 1.76 15.67 -1.07
N GLY A 70 0.79 15.12 -1.79
CA GLY A 70 -0.34 15.87 -2.33
C GLY A 70 -1.14 16.59 -1.25
N ILE A 71 -1.50 15.88 -0.16
CA ILE A 71 -2.20 16.47 0.99
C ILE A 71 -1.36 17.59 1.62
N GLU A 72 -0.07 17.34 1.89
CA GLU A 72 0.83 18.32 2.50
C GLU A 72 0.98 19.59 1.62
N SER A 73 1.05 19.44 0.29
CA SER A 73 1.16 20.57 -0.64
C SER A 73 -0.12 21.39 -0.79
N GLY A 74 -1.30 20.78 -0.63
CA GLY A 74 -2.59 21.47 -0.68
C GLY A 74 -3.00 22.17 0.62
N VAL A 75 -2.23 21.97 1.70
CA VAL A 75 -2.42 22.61 3.01
C VAL A 75 -1.64 23.92 3.13
N GLN A 76 -0.71 24.21 2.21
CA GLN A 76 0.05 25.46 2.16
C GLN A 76 -0.70 26.61 1.47
#